data_AF-A0A7K9PGJ2-F1
#
_entry.id   AF-A0A7K9PGJ2-F1
#
_cell.length_a   1.000
_cell.length_b   1.000
_cell.length_c   1.000
_cell.angle_alpha   90.00
_cell.angle_beta   90.00
_cell.angle_gamma   90.00
#
_symmetry.space_group_name_H-M   'P 1'
#
loop_
_entity.id
_entity.type
_entity.pdbx_description
1 polymer ?
#
loop_
_entity_poly.entity_id
_entity_poly.type
_entity_poly.pdbx_seq_one_letter_code
_entity_poly.pdbx_strand_id
1 'polypeptide(L)'
;QMSKQLEMFRTNLEEFASKHKQEIRKNPEFRLQFQDMCATIGVDPLASGKGFWSEMLGVGDFYYELGVQIIEVCLALKHRNGGLITLEELQQQVLKGRGKFAQDVSQDDLLRAIRKLKALGSGFGLIPVGGTFLVQSVPAELNMDHTVVLQLAEKKGFVTVSEIRASLKWETERARQVL
;
A
#
# COMPACT_ATOMS: atom_id res chain seq x y z
N GLN A 1 11.34 -3.44 35.48
CA GLN A 1 10.27 -2.42 35.57
C GLN A 1 9.57 -2.20 34.23
N MET A 2 10.28 -1.96 33.11
CA MET A 2 9.67 -1.81 31.77
C MET A 2 8.81 -3.01 31.32
N SER A 3 9.23 -4.25 31.58
CA SER A 3 8.47 -5.45 31.19
C SER A 3 7.06 -5.50 31.80
N LYS A 4 6.86 -5.07 33.05
CA LYS A 4 5.52 -5.03 33.68
C LYS A 4 4.61 -3.96 33.06
N GLN A 5 5.17 -2.83 32.64
CA GLN A 5 4.40 -1.77 31.97
C GLN A 5 4.00 -2.19 30.56
N LEU A 6 4.91 -2.85 29.82
CA LEU A 6 4.61 -3.45 28.52
C LEU A 6 3.50 -4.52 28.60
N GLU A 7 3.53 -5.35 29.63
CA GLU A 7 2.53 -6.40 29.84
C GLU A 7 1.15 -5.83 30.19
N MET A 8 1.07 -4.87 31.12
CA MET A 8 -0.19 -4.15 31.39
C MET A 8 -0.73 -3.44 30.15
N PHE A 9 0.14 -2.79 29.38
CA PHE A 9 -0.26 -2.05 28.19
C PHE A 9 -0.77 -2.99 27.09
N ARG A 10 -0.12 -4.14 26.93
CA ARG A 10 -0.59 -5.20 26.04
C ARG A 10 -2.00 -5.61 26.45
N THR A 11 -2.24 -6.02 27.70
CA THR A 11 -3.56 -6.43 28.18
C THR A 11 -4.64 -5.36 27.93
N ASN A 12 -4.32 -4.09 28.18
CA ASN A 12 -5.25 -2.97 27.92
C ASN A 12 -5.55 -2.80 26.43
N LEU A 13 -4.55 -2.96 25.56
CA LEU A 13 -4.70 -2.88 24.11
C LEU A 13 -5.51 -4.07 23.58
N GLU A 14 -5.31 -5.25 24.17
CA GLU A 14 -6.10 -6.45 23.88
C GLU A 14 -7.57 -6.26 24.27
N GLU A 15 -7.84 -5.71 25.45
CA GLU A 15 -9.20 -5.39 25.91
C GLU A 15 -9.86 -4.34 25.01
N PHE A 16 -9.16 -3.25 24.72
CA PHE A 16 -9.61 -2.19 23.82
C PHE A 16 -9.99 -2.77 22.45
N ALA A 17 -9.11 -3.56 21.86
CA ALA A 17 -9.33 -4.09 20.54
C ALA A 17 -10.49 -5.11 20.52
N SER A 18 -10.67 -5.89 21.60
CA SER A 18 -11.82 -6.80 21.74
C SER A 18 -13.15 -6.03 21.79
N LYS A 19 -13.20 -4.92 22.53
CA LYS A 19 -14.38 -4.06 22.70
C LYS A 19 -14.74 -3.32 21.42
N HIS A 20 -13.73 -2.87 20.68
CA HIS A 20 -13.90 -2.06 19.47
C HIS A 20 -13.71 -2.85 18.16
N LYS A 21 -13.72 -4.19 18.20
CA LYS A 21 -13.45 -5.06 17.06
C LYS A 21 -14.26 -4.72 15.79
N GLN A 22 -15.55 -4.41 15.95
CA GLN A 22 -16.41 -4.08 14.81
C GLN A 22 -16.11 -2.69 14.23
N GLU A 23 -15.71 -1.74 15.06
CA GLU A 23 -15.33 -0.39 14.63
C GLU A 23 -14.00 -0.44 13.85
N ILE A 24 -13.01 -1.19 14.34
CA ILE A 24 -11.73 -1.43 13.63
C ILE A 24 -11.98 -2.06 12.25
N ARG A 25 -12.99 -2.94 12.16
CA ARG A 25 -13.34 -3.61 10.89
C ARG A 25 -14.11 -2.71 9.93
N LYS A 26 -15.05 -1.91 10.41
CA LYS A 26 -15.98 -1.17 9.54
C LYS A 26 -15.55 0.26 9.24
N ASN A 27 -14.77 0.90 10.11
CA ASN A 27 -14.38 2.29 9.97
C ASN A 27 -12.89 2.40 9.60
N PRO A 28 -12.55 2.80 8.37
CA PRO A 28 -11.15 2.93 7.95
C PRO A 28 -10.35 3.93 8.78
N GLU A 29 -10.97 5.04 9.22
CA GLU A 29 -10.32 6.07 10.05
C GLU A 29 -9.95 5.49 11.42
N PHE A 30 -10.88 4.76 12.04
CA PHE A 30 -10.63 4.12 13.34
C PHE A 30 -9.59 3.00 13.22
N ARG A 31 -9.59 2.26 12.09
CA ARG A 31 -8.59 1.23 11.79
C ARG A 31 -7.19 1.82 11.69
N LEU A 32 -7.05 2.99 11.03
CA LEU A 32 -5.79 3.73 10.93
C LEU A 32 -5.27 4.12 12.33
N GLN A 33 -6.12 4.77 13.12
CA GLN A 33 -5.77 5.19 14.50
C GLN A 33 -5.33 4.02 15.38
N PHE A 34 -6.05 2.89 15.30
CA PHE A 34 -5.70 1.68 16.03
C PHE A 34 -4.30 1.17 15.64
N GLN A 35 -3.96 1.21 14.35
CA GLN A 35 -2.66 0.73 13.91
C GLN A 35 -1.51 1.68 14.24
N ASP A 36 -1.74 2.98 14.18
CA ASP A 36 -0.72 3.97 14.57
C ASP A 36 -0.41 3.86 16.06
N MET A 37 -1.42 3.57 16.88
CA MET A 37 -1.24 3.21 18.28
C MET A 37 -0.35 1.96 18.43
N CYS A 38 -0.65 0.88 17.70
CA CYS A 38 0.18 -0.34 17.73
C CYS A 38 1.64 -0.07 17.30
N ALA A 39 1.84 0.68 16.22
CA ALA A 39 3.16 1.01 15.68
C ALA A 39 3.99 1.86 16.65
N THR A 40 3.37 2.82 17.35
CA THR A 40 4.03 3.66 18.37
C THR A 40 4.65 2.84 19.50
N ILE A 41 4.07 1.66 19.78
CA ILE A 41 4.52 0.75 20.84
C ILE A 41 5.53 -0.28 20.32
N GLY A 42 5.75 -0.32 19.00
CA GLY A 42 6.58 -1.33 18.36
C GLY A 42 5.86 -2.67 18.16
N VAL A 43 4.53 -2.67 18.18
CA VAL A 43 3.70 -3.85 17.91
C VAL A 43 3.14 -3.76 16.49
N ASP A 44 3.37 -4.79 15.69
CA ASP A 44 2.80 -4.89 14.35
C ASP A 44 1.63 -5.90 14.37
N PRO A 45 0.37 -5.42 14.29
CA PRO A 45 -0.81 -6.29 14.35
C PRO A 45 -0.93 -7.21 13.14
N LEU A 46 -0.11 -7.01 12.11
CA LEU A 46 -0.10 -7.73 10.83
C LEU A 46 1.18 -8.57 10.64
N ALA A 47 2.03 -8.71 11.68
CA ALA A 47 3.29 -9.45 11.57
C ALA A 47 3.09 -10.96 11.45
N SER A 48 2.02 -11.52 12.02
CA SER A 48 1.79 -12.98 12.02
C SER A 48 0.31 -13.32 12.03
N GLY A 49 -0.08 -14.29 11.19
CA GLY A 49 -1.41 -14.89 11.19
C GLY A 49 -1.72 -15.69 12.47
N LYS A 50 -0.69 -16.11 13.21
CA LYS A 50 -0.77 -16.71 14.56
C LYS A 50 -0.52 -15.69 15.68
N GLY A 51 -0.43 -14.41 15.32
CA GLY A 51 -0.32 -13.34 16.30
C GLY A 51 -1.66 -13.14 16.98
N PHE A 52 -1.63 -12.80 18.28
CA PHE A 52 -2.82 -12.48 19.07
C PHE A 52 -3.79 -11.56 18.32
N TRP A 53 -3.26 -10.54 17.64
CA TRP A 53 -4.03 -9.55 16.89
C TRP A 53 -4.77 -10.14 15.69
N SER A 54 -4.15 -11.06 14.96
CA SER A 54 -4.78 -11.72 13.81
C SER A 54 -5.91 -12.63 14.27
N GLU A 55 -5.70 -13.47 15.28
CA GLU A 55 -6.72 -14.39 15.79
C GLU A 55 -7.87 -13.66 16.50
N MET A 56 -7.57 -12.65 17.33
CA MET A 56 -8.58 -11.96 18.11
C MET A 56 -9.39 -10.97 17.28
N LEU A 57 -8.75 -10.22 16.38
CA LEU A 57 -9.39 -9.12 15.65
C LEU A 57 -9.71 -9.47 14.19
N GLY A 58 -9.10 -10.50 13.61
CA GLY A 58 -9.18 -10.82 12.17
C GLY A 58 -8.63 -9.71 11.29
N VAL A 59 -7.76 -8.85 11.83
CA VAL A 59 -7.09 -7.81 11.03
C VAL A 59 -6.10 -8.43 10.06
N GLY A 60 -5.42 -9.51 10.43
CA GLY A 60 -4.56 -10.26 9.52
C GLY A 60 -5.32 -10.78 8.31
N ASP A 61 -6.43 -11.48 8.53
CA ASP A 61 -7.29 -12.01 7.45
C ASP A 61 -7.74 -10.92 6.48
N PHE A 62 -8.17 -9.76 6.99
CA PHE A 62 -8.55 -8.62 6.15
C PHE A 62 -7.41 -8.16 5.23
N TYR A 63 -6.19 -8.00 5.75
CA TYR A 63 -5.05 -7.55 4.95
C TYR A 63 -4.51 -8.63 4.01
N TYR A 64 -4.62 -9.90 4.38
CA TYR A 64 -4.26 -11.02 3.49
C TYR A 64 -5.24 -11.11 2.32
N GLU A 65 -6.55 -11.04 2.59
CA GLU A 65 -7.57 -10.99 1.55
C GLU A 65 -7.40 -9.77 0.64
N LEU A 66 -7.14 -8.59 1.23
CA LEU A 66 -6.86 -7.38 0.48
C LEU A 66 -5.60 -7.52 -0.40
N GLY A 67 -4.55 -8.18 0.12
CA GLY A 67 -3.35 -8.50 -0.63
C GLY A 67 -3.63 -9.35 -1.88
N VAL A 68 -4.47 -10.38 -1.75
CA VAL A 68 -4.90 -11.22 -2.88
C VAL A 68 -5.66 -10.39 -3.92
N GLN A 69 -6.62 -9.57 -3.49
CA GLN A 69 -7.38 -8.71 -4.40
C GLN A 69 -6.50 -7.71 -5.15
N ILE A 70 -5.50 -7.13 -4.48
CA ILE A 70 -4.51 -6.25 -5.12
C ILE A 70 -3.74 -7.02 -6.21
N ILE A 71 -3.31 -8.26 -5.92
CA ILE A 71 -2.61 -9.10 -6.90
C ILE A 71 -3.51 -9.38 -8.11
N GLU A 72 -4.77 -9.75 -7.88
CA GLU A 72 -5.73 -10.06 -8.95
C GLU A 72 -6.00 -8.85 -9.85
N VAL A 73 -6.25 -7.67 -9.27
CA VAL A 73 -6.43 -6.42 -10.03
C VAL A 73 -5.20 -6.10 -10.86
N CYS A 74 -4.01 -6.17 -10.25
CA CYS A 74 -2.76 -5.90 -10.95
C CYS A 74 -2.50 -6.88 -12.09
N LEU A 75 -2.77 -8.17 -11.90
CA LEU A 75 -2.67 -9.18 -12.97
C LEU A 75 -3.67 -8.92 -14.09
N ALA A 76 -4.91 -8.56 -13.76
CA ALA A 76 -5.97 -8.28 -14.72
C ALA A 76 -5.64 -7.05 -15.59
N LEU A 77 -5.02 -6.02 -15.02
CA LEU A 77 -4.73 -4.76 -15.72
C LEU A 77 -3.34 -4.71 -16.35
N LYS A 78 -2.44 -5.64 -16.02
CA LYS A 78 -1.04 -5.70 -16.53
C LYS A 78 -0.95 -5.55 -18.05
N HIS A 79 -1.83 -6.20 -18.81
CA HIS A 79 -1.81 -6.14 -20.28
C HIS A 79 -2.14 -4.75 -20.85
N ARG A 80 -2.75 -3.87 -20.06
CA ARG A 80 -3.15 -2.51 -20.46
C ARG A 80 -2.17 -1.44 -20.00
N ASN A 81 -1.67 -1.57 -18.76
CA ASN A 81 -0.87 -0.54 -18.10
C ASN A 81 0.60 -0.95 -17.85
N GLY A 82 1.01 -2.14 -18.30
CA GLY A 82 2.37 -2.64 -18.15
C GLY A 82 2.78 -3.02 -16.72
N GLY A 83 1.83 -3.04 -15.77
CA GLY A 83 2.12 -3.32 -14.35
C GLY A 83 2.41 -2.06 -13.51
N LEU A 84 2.00 -0.89 -13.98
CA LEU A 84 1.95 0.36 -13.20
C LEU A 84 0.51 0.82 -13.07
N ILE A 85 0.05 1.07 -11.85
CA ILE A 85 -1.32 1.54 -11.56
C ILE A 85 -1.27 2.60 -10.47
N THR A 86 -2.11 3.63 -10.56
CA THR A 86 -2.21 4.63 -9.48
C THR A 86 -2.90 4.03 -8.26
N LEU A 87 -2.57 4.53 -7.06
CA LEU A 87 -3.23 4.07 -5.84
C LEU A 87 -4.75 4.31 -5.86
N GLU A 88 -5.19 5.40 -6.48
CA GLU A 88 -6.61 5.74 -6.68
C GLU A 88 -7.30 4.72 -7.60
N GLU A 89 -6.72 4.43 -8.78
CA GLU A 89 -7.30 3.45 -9.70
C GLU A 89 -7.32 2.06 -9.06
N LEU A 90 -6.25 1.66 -8.36
CA LEU A 90 -6.21 0.40 -7.63
C LEU A 90 -7.34 0.32 -6.60
N GLN A 91 -7.55 1.37 -5.82
CA GLN A 91 -8.65 1.43 -4.84
C GLN A 91 -10.01 1.26 -5.51
N GLN A 92 -10.27 1.98 -6.60
CA GLN A 92 -11.52 1.88 -7.34
C GLN A 92 -11.78 0.47 -7.87
N GLN A 93 -10.75 -0.19 -8.42
CA GLN A 93 -10.88 -1.55 -8.95
C GLN A 93 -11.08 -2.59 -7.85
N VAL A 94 -10.37 -2.46 -6.73
CA VAL A 94 -10.56 -3.33 -5.55
C VAL A 94 -11.98 -3.17 -5.00
N LEU A 95 -12.47 -1.94 -4.84
CA LEU A 95 -13.84 -1.68 -4.37
C LEU A 95 -14.90 -2.20 -5.35
N LYS A 96 -14.64 -2.15 -6.66
CA LYS A 96 -15.54 -2.69 -7.68
C LYS A 96 -15.63 -4.21 -7.65
N GLY A 97 -14.53 -4.89 -7.34
CA GLY A 97 -14.49 -6.36 -7.17
C GLY A 97 -15.11 -6.83 -5.86
N ARG A 98 -15.25 -5.93 -4.88
CA ARG A 98 -15.84 -6.22 -3.57
C ARG A 98 -17.36 -6.21 -3.62
N GLY A 99 -17.98 -7.15 -2.92
CA GLY A 99 -19.44 -7.24 -2.80
C GLY A 99 -20.03 -6.14 -1.91
N LYS A 100 -21.35 -5.95 -1.98
CA LYS A 100 -22.12 -4.93 -1.22
C LYS A 100 -21.93 -4.98 0.31
N PHE A 101 -21.48 -6.10 0.85
CA PHE A 101 -21.26 -6.30 2.29
C PHE A 101 -19.78 -6.34 2.68
N ALA A 102 -18.87 -6.07 1.74
CA ALA A 102 -17.44 -6.04 2.03
C ALA A 102 -17.10 -4.81 2.88
N GLN A 103 -16.04 -4.93 3.68
CA GLN A 103 -15.51 -3.82 4.46
C GLN A 103 -14.91 -2.76 3.54
N ASP A 104 -15.09 -1.49 3.90
CA ASP A 104 -14.46 -0.36 3.22
C ASP A 104 -12.94 -0.43 3.32
N VAL A 105 -12.31 0.01 2.23
CA VAL A 105 -10.86 0.01 2.02
C VAL A 105 -10.41 1.44 1.74
N SER A 106 -9.53 1.95 2.59
CA SER A 106 -8.84 3.22 2.38
C SER A 106 -7.56 3.03 1.56
N GLN A 107 -6.97 4.14 1.09
CA GLN A 107 -5.65 4.11 0.45
C GLN A 107 -4.54 3.64 1.39
N ASP A 108 -4.64 3.98 2.69
CA ASP A 108 -3.69 3.49 3.69
C ASP A 108 -3.76 1.96 3.83
N ASP A 109 -4.96 1.38 3.78
CA ASP A 109 -5.11 -0.08 3.80
C ASP A 109 -4.37 -0.75 2.63
N LEU A 110 -4.46 -0.17 1.43
CA LEU A 110 -3.75 -0.65 0.24
C LEU A 110 -2.24 -0.55 0.43
N LEU A 111 -1.74 0.60 0.92
CA LEU A 111 -0.32 0.81 1.16
C LEU A 111 0.23 -0.23 2.15
N ARG A 112 -0.51 -0.51 3.22
CA ARG A 112 -0.12 -1.51 4.23
C ARG A 112 -0.13 -2.91 3.65
N ALA A 113 -1.17 -3.29 2.91
CA ALA A 113 -1.23 -4.58 2.22
C ALA A 113 -0.04 -4.75 1.26
N ILE A 114 0.27 -3.75 0.42
CA ILE A 114 1.37 -3.78 -0.53
C ILE A 114 2.73 -3.90 0.18
N ARG A 115 2.93 -3.19 1.29
CA ARG A 115 4.15 -3.33 2.09
C ARG A 115 4.32 -4.75 2.63
N LYS A 116 3.23 -5.45 2.95
CA LYS A 116 3.27 -6.87 3.35
C LYS A 116 3.53 -7.81 2.17
N LEU A 117 3.02 -7.50 0.97
CA LEU A 117 3.31 -8.25 -0.24
C LEU A 117 4.81 -8.27 -0.60
N LYS A 118 5.59 -7.27 -0.18
CA LYS A 118 7.06 -7.27 -0.34
C LYS A 118 7.75 -8.48 0.33
N ALA A 119 7.13 -9.09 1.34
CA ALA A 119 7.67 -10.31 1.95
C ALA A 119 7.68 -11.51 0.99
N LEU A 120 6.88 -11.46 -0.10
CA LEU A 120 6.83 -12.49 -1.14
C LEU A 120 7.94 -12.30 -2.20
N GLY A 121 8.69 -11.20 -2.15
CA GLY A 121 9.78 -10.89 -3.09
C GLY A 121 9.65 -9.50 -3.73
N SER A 122 10.40 -9.26 -4.80
CA SER A 122 10.51 -7.97 -5.49
C SER A 122 9.39 -7.67 -6.49
N GLY A 123 8.28 -8.42 -6.45
CA GLY A 123 7.18 -8.27 -7.42
C GLY A 123 6.31 -7.04 -7.22
N PHE A 124 6.27 -6.47 -6.00
CA PHE A 124 5.45 -5.31 -5.67
C PHE A 124 6.27 -4.13 -5.13
N GLY A 125 6.07 -2.96 -5.72
CA GLY A 125 6.75 -1.71 -5.41
C GLY A 125 5.78 -0.54 -5.22
N LEU A 126 6.23 0.46 -4.45
CA LEU A 126 5.54 1.74 -4.29
C LEU A 126 6.48 2.84 -4.77
N ILE A 127 6.06 3.60 -5.77
CA ILE A 127 6.83 4.67 -6.39
C ILE A 127 6.13 6.00 -6.05
N PRO A 128 6.77 6.90 -5.29
CA PRO A 128 6.18 8.20 -4.95
C PRO A 128 6.12 9.12 -6.17
N VAL A 129 4.93 9.61 -6.51
CA VAL A 129 4.69 10.56 -7.61
C VAL A 129 3.67 11.62 -7.23
N GLY A 130 3.94 12.91 -7.48
CA GLY A 130 2.91 13.96 -7.41
C GLY A 130 2.14 14.14 -6.09
N GLY A 131 2.62 13.58 -4.97
CA GLY A 131 1.89 13.56 -3.69
C GLY A 131 1.03 12.30 -3.47
N THR A 132 1.02 11.37 -4.41
CA THR A 132 0.44 10.03 -4.30
C THR A 132 1.48 8.93 -4.60
N PHE A 133 1.03 7.70 -4.78
CA PHE A 133 1.87 6.56 -5.11
C PHE A 133 1.39 5.86 -6.39
N LEU A 134 2.35 5.45 -7.21
CA LEU A 134 2.18 4.41 -8.22
C LEU A 134 2.53 3.06 -7.59
N VAL A 135 1.69 2.06 -7.85
CA VAL A 135 1.92 0.67 -7.49
C VAL A 135 2.53 -0.03 -8.68
N GLN A 136 3.72 -0.59 -8.48
CA GLN A 136 4.40 -1.44 -9.44
C GLN A 136 4.11 -2.90 -9.09
N SER A 137 3.62 -3.69 -10.03
CA SER A 137 3.26 -5.11 -9.81
C SER A 137 4.07 -6.09 -10.66
N VAL A 138 5.06 -5.59 -11.39
CA VAL A 138 5.98 -6.38 -12.19
C VAL A 138 7.41 -6.03 -11.81
N PRO A 139 8.32 -7.01 -11.71
CA PRO A 139 9.73 -6.72 -11.54
C PRO A 139 10.22 -5.89 -12.72
N ALA A 140 10.66 -4.66 -12.45
CA ALA A 140 11.39 -3.85 -13.41
C ALA A 140 12.42 -3.02 -12.66
N GLU A 141 13.62 -2.92 -13.24
CA GLU A 141 14.69 -2.06 -12.73
C GLU A 141 14.40 -0.60 -13.09
N LEU A 142 13.48 0.01 -12.34
CA LEU A 142 13.25 1.45 -12.42
C LEU A 142 14.36 2.16 -11.66
N ASN A 143 15.36 2.63 -12.40
CA ASN A 143 16.38 3.51 -11.85
C ASN A 143 15.80 4.88 -11.44
N MET A 144 16.64 5.73 -10.83
CA MET A 144 16.23 7.07 -10.39
C MET A 144 15.69 7.91 -11.57
N ASP A 145 16.23 7.72 -12.77
CA ASP A 145 15.83 8.49 -13.94
C ASP A 145 14.40 8.18 -14.37
N HIS A 146 14.01 6.91 -14.42
CA HIS A 146 12.62 6.51 -14.67
C HIS A 146 11.67 7.11 -13.62
N THR A 147 12.08 7.13 -12.34
CA THR A 147 11.26 7.68 -11.26
C THR A 147 11.00 9.18 -11.47
N VAL A 148 12.03 9.95 -11.82
CA VAL A 148 11.88 11.40 -12.07
C VAL A 148 11.04 11.66 -13.33
N VAL A 149 11.18 10.85 -14.38
CA VAL A 149 10.37 10.98 -15.59
C VAL A 149 8.90 10.61 -15.32
N LEU A 150 8.62 9.58 -14.51
CA LEU A 150 7.26 9.24 -14.06
C LEU A 150 6.63 10.37 -13.24
N GLN A 151 7.40 11.03 -12.37
CA GLN A 151 6.94 12.21 -11.62
C GLN A 151 6.58 13.37 -12.55
N LEU A 152 7.31 13.53 -13.65
CA LEU A 152 7.02 14.57 -14.63
C LEU A 152 5.78 14.22 -15.47
N ALA A 153 5.60 12.94 -15.81
CA ALA A 153 4.45 12.44 -16.54
C ALA A 153 3.15 12.47 -15.72
N GLU A 154 3.23 12.42 -14.39
CA GLU A 154 2.07 12.36 -13.48
C GLU A 154 1.01 13.45 -13.76
N LYS A 155 1.44 14.67 -14.12
CA LYS A 155 0.51 15.78 -14.39
C LYS A 155 -0.24 15.69 -15.71
N LYS A 156 0.33 15.01 -16.72
CA LYS A 156 -0.18 15.02 -18.11
C LYS A 156 -0.55 13.64 -18.64
N GLY A 157 -0.09 12.58 -17.99
CA GLY A 157 -0.19 11.19 -18.46
C GLY A 157 0.81 10.84 -19.57
N PHE A 158 1.60 11.79 -20.07
CA PHE A 158 2.65 11.57 -21.05
C PHE A 158 3.82 12.54 -20.83
N VAL A 159 4.95 12.26 -21.48
CA VAL A 159 6.15 13.07 -21.42
C VAL A 159 6.82 13.09 -22.80
N THR A 160 7.53 14.17 -23.12
CA THR A 160 8.31 14.29 -24.36
C THR A 160 9.78 14.55 -24.05
N VAL A 161 10.69 14.20 -24.98
CA VAL A 161 12.12 14.50 -24.85
C VAL A 161 12.35 15.98 -24.60
N SER A 162 11.66 16.86 -25.33
CA SER A 162 11.78 18.31 -25.16
C SER A 162 11.39 18.77 -23.75
N GLU A 163 10.36 18.16 -23.17
CA GLU A 163 9.90 18.48 -21.81
C GLU A 163 10.86 17.97 -20.73
N ILE A 164 11.41 16.76 -20.90
CA ILE A 164 12.47 16.21 -20.03
C ILE A 164 13.68 17.14 -20.05
N ARG A 165 14.13 17.54 -21.23
CA ARG A 165 15.29 18.44 -21.38
C ARG A 165 15.03 19.80 -20.74
N ALA A 166 13.85 20.38 -20.96
CA ALA A 166 13.51 21.70 -20.40
C ALA A 166 13.40 21.67 -18.87
N SER A 167 12.75 20.64 -18.32
CA SER A 167 12.43 20.58 -16.88
C SER A 167 13.57 20.01 -16.05
N LEU A 168 14.24 18.96 -16.54
CA LEU A 168 15.30 18.25 -15.81
C LEU A 168 16.71 18.66 -16.23
N LYS A 169 16.85 19.49 -17.27
CA LYS A 169 18.14 19.91 -17.85
C LYS A 169 19.02 18.73 -18.27
N TRP A 170 18.41 17.65 -18.75
CA TRP A 170 19.12 16.48 -19.22
C TRP A 170 19.58 16.61 -20.67
N GLU A 171 20.62 15.86 -21.01
CA GLU A 171 21.04 15.66 -22.39
C GLU A 171 20.00 14.85 -23.17
N THR A 172 19.94 15.09 -24.48
CA THR A 172 18.97 14.43 -25.37
C THR A 172 19.10 12.91 -25.32
N GLU A 173 20.32 12.39 -25.25
CA GLU A 173 20.58 10.95 -25.24
C GLU A 173 20.09 10.30 -23.94
N ARG A 174 20.36 10.94 -22.79
CA ARG A 174 19.85 10.47 -21.48
C ARG A 174 18.32 10.46 -21.44
N ALA A 175 17.67 11.50 -21.98
CA ALA A 175 16.22 11.56 -22.07
C ALA A 175 15.63 10.46 -22.97
N ARG A 176 16.34 10.08 -24.04
CA ARG A 176 15.92 8.99 -24.94
C ARG A 176 16.12 7.61 -24.33
N GLN A 177 17.12 7.41 -23.48
CA GLN A 177 17.35 6.11 -22.84
C GLN A 177 16.25 5.69 -21.84
N VAL A 178 15.49 6.66 -21.33
CA VAL A 178 14.43 6.44 -20.34
C VAL A 178 13.04 6.25 -20.99
N LEU A 179 12.89 6.63 -22.26
CA LEU A 179 11.66 6.50 -23.05
C LEU A 179 11.68 5.23 -23.89
#